data_AF-A0AAD4HBW3-F1
#
_entry.id   AF-A0AAD4HBW3-F1
#
_cell.length_a   1.000
_cell.length_b   1.000
_cell.length_c   1.000
_cell.angle_alpha   90.00
_cell.angle_beta   90.00
_cell.angle_gamma   90.00
#
_symmetry.space_group_name_H-M   'P 1'
#
loop_
_entity.id
_entity.type
_entity.pdbx_description
1 polymer ?
#
loop_
_entity_poly.entity_id
_entity_poly.type
_entity_poly.pdbx_seq_one_letter_code
_entity_poly.pdbx_strand_id
1 'polypeptide(L)'
;MTSSSEIHVQEVLNNLSNSIKRDAEIVDGSSFTAAIAQQDATALPTSLATDLPVSLPAELTTALVADLPVGLPVTIATSIPSQDHNQIGQEQLERIAQQHQQEQAQLQIAQAQAQAQAEQDAQVQAQVQAVQAHVQAHVQAQVAQAHAQQAQEQLQPLQEALIEDSHVIHVNALDSNNSSTLATVPITSVASAVPPPAKPAPGSEEWHRIRRDNHKEVERRRRDNINQGINDLAAVIPNNDKNKGQILRQAVNYISAIQEAQVKMMEEMQNVEAIKFEREQALVAKNLAQAELQNLITQHDELKRNYDALRKEYEDAEEAKKKQRTADEE
;
A
#
# COMPACT_ATOMS: atom_id res chain seq x y z
N MET A 1 1.50 62.17 -11.10
CA MET A 1 2.52 61.80 -10.10
C MET A 1 2.05 60.52 -9.46
N THR A 2 2.43 59.38 -10.05
CA THR A 2 2.11 58.05 -9.51
C THR A 2 3.07 57.77 -8.37
N SER A 3 2.54 57.32 -7.23
CA SER A 3 3.30 57.20 -5.99
C SER A 3 4.30 56.05 -6.09
N SER A 4 5.50 56.21 -5.52
CA SER A 4 6.59 55.23 -5.58
C SER A 4 6.21 53.84 -5.04
N SER A 5 5.16 53.75 -4.22
CA SER A 5 4.58 52.51 -3.71
C SER A 5 3.79 51.73 -4.77
N GLU A 6 3.17 52.42 -5.73
CA GLU A 6 2.35 51.81 -6.79
C GLU A 6 3.22 51.17 -7.87
N ILE A 7 4.40 51.77 -8.13
CA ILE A 7 5.42 51.20 -9.04
C ILE A 7 5.99 49.89 -8.46
N HIS A 8 6.21 49.84 -7.14
CA HIS A 8 6.80 48.66 -6.49
C HIS A 8 5.82 47.47 -6.44
N VAL A 9 4.54 47.73 -6.25
CA VAL A 9 3.50 46.68 -6.31
C VAL A 9 3.36 46.14 -7.73
N GLN A 10 3.40 47.01 -8.74
CA GLN A 10 3.34 46.59 -10.14
C GLN A 10 4.57 45.75 -10.55
N GLU A 11 5.74 46.06 -10.01
CA GLU A 11 6.98 45.33 -10.23
C GLU A 11 6.96 43.94 -9.57
N VAL A 12 6.44 43.83 -8.35
CA VAL A 12 6.26 42.54 -7.65
C VAL A 12 5.26 41.66 -8.39
N LEU A 13 4.14 42.22 -8.87
CA LEU A 13 3.14 41.47 -9.63
C LEU A 13 3.67 41.00 -11.00
N ASN A 14 4.48 41.82 -11.68
CA ASN A 14 5.13 41.43 -12.93
C ASN A 14 6.19 40.35 -12.71
N ASN A 15 6.96 40.42 -11.62
CA ASN A 15 7.95 39.39 -11.28
C ASN A 15 7.28 38.05 -10.92
N LEU A 16 6.15 38.08 -10.19
CA LEU A 16 5.40 36.87 -9.87
C LEU A 16 4.75 36.25 -11.11
N SER A 17 4.21 37.07 -12.02
CA SER A 17 3.65 36.60 -13.29
C SER A 17 4.72 35.96 -14.20
N ASN A 18 5.93 36.52 -14.22
CA ASN A 18 7.05 35.97 -14.99
C ASN A 18 7.63 34.69 -14.37
N SER A 19 7.57 34.51 -13.05
CA SER A 19 7.96 33.26 -12.38
C SER A 19 6.98 32.13 -12.73
N ILE A 20 5.67 32.39 -12.62
CA ILE A 20 4.62 31.41 -12.93
C ILE A 20 4.67 30.98 -14.41
N LYS A 21 5.04 31.88 -15.33
CA LYS A 21 5.23 31.53 -16.75
C LYS A 21 6.47 30.66 -17.00
N ARG A 22 7.57 30.86 -16.26
CA ARG A 22 8.77 30.00 -16.37
C ARG A 22 8.52 28.61 -15.81
N ASP A 23 7.74 28.50 -14.74
CA ASP A 23 7.42 27.20 -14.13
C ASP A 23 6.40 26.41 -14.98
N ALA A 24 5.56 27.11 -15.76
CA ALA A 24 4.63 26.48 -16.70
C ALA A 24 5.29 25.94 -17.99
N GLU A 25 6.45 26.48 -18.40
CA GLU A 25 7.20 25.99 -19.58
C GLU A 25 8.08 24.75 -19.29
N ILE A 26 8.25 24.34 -18.03
CA ILE A 26 9.04 23.15 -17.65
C ILE A 26 8.21 21.85 -17.70
N VAL A 27 6.90 21.94 -17.96
CA VAL A 27 5.99 20.77 -17.99
C VAL A 27 5.84 20.14 -19.39
N ASP A 28 6.41 20.71 -20.45
CA ASP A 28 6.43 20.06 -21.77
C ASP A 28 7.70 19.22 -21.97
N GLY A 29 7.55 17.92 -21.72
CA GLY A 29 8.62 16.93 -21.80
C GLY A 29 9.19 16.79 -23.21
N SER A 30 10.43 17.25 -23.42
CA SER A 30 11.23 16.82 -24.58
C SER A 30 12.76 16.97 -24.45
N SER A 31 13.31 17.40 -23.31
CA SER A 31 14.75 17.72 -23.24
C SER A 31 15.45 17.25 -21.97
N PHE A 32 15.39 15.95 -21.67
CA PHE A 32 16.33 15.36 -20.71
C PHE A 32 16.84 13.99 -21.16
N THR A 33 17.44 13.94 -22.35
CA THR A 33 18.14 12.77 -22.93
C THR A 33 19.57 13.11 -23.34
N ALA A 34 20.28 13.94 -22.58
CA ALA A 34 21.67 14.30 -22.91
C ALA A 34 22.55 14.69 -21.70
N ALA A 35 22.57 13.86 -20.66
CA ALA A 35 23.64 13.78 -19.65
C ALA A 35 23.20 12.67 -18.69
N ILE A 36 23.73 11.46 -18.74
CA ILE A 36 25.00 11.10 -18.13
C ILE A 36 25.41 9.77 -18.79
N ALA A 37 26.42 9.84 -19.64
CA ALA A 37 27.16 8.68 -20.12
C ALA A 37 28.62 8.92 -19.74
N GLN A 38 29.02 8.37 -18.60
CA GLN A 38 30.39 7.99 -18.23
C GLN A 38 30.38 7.68 -16.73
N GLN A 39 30.34 6.41 -16.38
CA GLN A 39 31.36 5.84 -15.51
C GLN A 39 31.36 4.32 -15.59
N ASP A 40 32.57 3.85 -15.34
CA ASP A 40 33.19 2.61 -15.76
C ASP A 40 32.74 1.43 -14.87
N ALA A 41 32.86 0.23 -15.45
CA ALA A 41 32.58 -1.02 -14.79
C ALA A 41 33.62 -1.33 -13.70
N THR A 42 33.33 -2.39 -12.94
CA THR A 42 34.22 -3.17 -12.07
C THR A 42 34.23 -2.83 -10.57
N ALA A 43 33.31 -3.45 -9.82
CA ALA A 43 33.63 -4.19 -8.58
C ALA A 43 32.37 -4.87 -8.02
N LEU A 44 32.30 -6.20 -8.17
CA LEU A 44 31.54 -7.04 -7.25
C LEU A 44 32.25 -7.02 -5.88
N PRO A 45 31.47 -7.07 -4.79
CA PRO A 45 31.69 -8.17 -3.86
C PRO A 45 30.41 -8.95 -3.56
N THR A 46 30.62 -10.26 -3.56
CA THR A 46 29.76 -11.32 -3.06
C THR A 46 29.76 -11.33 -1.53
N SER A 47 28.65 -11.85 -0.94
CA SER A 47 28.35 -12.08 0.49
C SER A 47 27.83 -10.84 1.25
N LEU A 48 26.73 -10.91 2.00
CA LEU A 48 26.48 -11.83 3.10
C LEU A 48 25.00 -11.79 3.57
N ALA A 49 24.54 -12.94 4.07
CA ALA A 49 23.51 -13.15 5.10
C ALA A 49 22.04 -12.75 4.87
N THR A 50 21.24 -13.78 4.62
CA THR A 50 19.99 -14.08 5.33
C THR A 50 20.08 -13.66 6.81
N ASP A 51 19.20 -12.77 7.27
CA ASP A 51 18.45 -12.95 8.53
C ASP A 51 17.53 -11.75 8.81
N LEU A 52 16.25 -12.08 9.04
CA LEU A 52 15.28 -11.23 9.71
C LEU A 52 15.73 -10.97 11.16
N PRO A 53 15.29 -9.85 11.76
CA PRO A 53 14.91 -9.88 13.17
C PRO A 53 13.39 -9.74 13.30
N VAL A 54 12.77 -10.90 13.50
CA VAL A 54 11.57 -11.04 14.34
C VAL A 54 12.02 -10.93 15.80
N SER A 55 11.13 -10.42 16.65
CA SER A 55 11.14 -10.46 18.13
C SER A 55 12.13 -9.53 18.87
N LEU A 56 11.57 -8.46 19.44
CA LEU A 56 12.05 -7.85 20.68
C LEU A 56 11.65 -8.77 21.85
N PRO A 57 12.57 -9.14 22.76
CA PRO A 57 12.23 -9.99 23.90
C PRO A 57 11.59 -9.14 25.01
N ALA A 58 10.44 -9.61 25.47
CA ALA A 58 10.00 -9.37 26.82
C ALA A 58 10.95 -10.13 27.76
N GLU A 59 11.66 -9.41 28.63
CA GLU A 59 11.98 -9.80 30.01
C GLU A 59 12.93 -8.76 30.61
N LEU A 60 12.47 -8.05 31.64
CA LEU A 60 13.25 -7.61 32.80
C LEU A 60 12.31 -6.85 33.75
N THR A 61 11.45 -7.61 34.43
CA THR A 61 11.04 -7.27 35.78
C THR A 61 11.69 -8.28 36.72
N THR A 62 12.17 -7.76 37.86
CA THR A 62 12.47 -8.44 39.12
C THR A 62 13.96 -8.58 39.48
N ALA A 63 14.26 -8.08 40.68
CA ALA A 63 15.44 -8.31 41.53
C ALA A 63 16.69 -7.46 41.27
N LEU A 64 16.77 -6.30 41.94
CA LEU A 64 17.68 -6.09 43.08
C LEU A 64 17.51 -4.66 43.62
N VAL A 65 16.76 -4.48 44.72
CA VAL A 65 17.17 -3.59 45.83
C VAL A 65 16.46 -4.09 47.09
N ALA A 66 17.06 -5.10 47.72
CA ALA A 66 16.91 -5.32 49.15
C ALA A 66 18.33 -5.31 49.71
N ASP A 67 18.77 -4.17 50.24
CA ASP A 67 19.37 -4.20 51.57
C ASP A 67 19.34 -2.80 52.20
N LEU A 68 18.82 -2.77 53.42
CA LEU A 68 18.80 -1.63 54.32
C LEU A 68 20.23 -1.43 54.87
N PRO A 69 20.59 -0.22 55.32
CA PRO A 69 20.75 -0.15 56.76
C PRO A 69 20.07 1.06 57.40
N VAL A 70 19.46 0.74 58.53
CA VAL A 70 18.94 1.60 59.59
C VAL A 70 20.03 2.55 60.10
N GLY A 71 19.68 3.82 60.37
CA GLY A 71 20.51 4.67 61.22
C GLY A 71 20.21 6.16 61.13
N LEU A 72 19.28 6.65 61.95
CA LEU A 72 19.22 8.06 62.37
C LEU A 72 20.58 8.48 62.96
N PRO A 73 20.95 9.76 62.83
CA PRO A 73 20.96 10.55 64.05
C PRO A 73 20.24 11.89 63.91
N VAL A 74 19.34 12.09 64.86
CA VAL A 74 18.95 13.37 65.45
C VAL A 74 20.19 13.96 66.16
N THR A 75 20.47 15.25 66.00
CA THR A 75 20.76 16.27 67.06
C THR A 75 21.31 17.57 66.43
N ILE A 76 20.52 18.64 66.36
CA ILE A 76 20.40 19.83 67.27
C ILE A 76 21.50 20.90 67.06
N ALA A 77 21.10 22.11 66.65
CA ALA A 77 21.29 23.40 67.36
C ALA A 77 20.75 24.56 66.48
N THR A 78 19.60 25.16 66.79
CA THR A 78 19.38 26.29 67.73
C THR A 78 19.96 27.64 67.26
N SER A 79 19.11 28.52 66.70
CA SER A 79 18.92 29.94 67.13
C SER A 79 18.04 30.74 66.13
N ILE A 80 17.00 31.39 66.67
CA ILE A 80 15.95 32.28 66.09
C ILE A 80 16.53 33.69 65.75
N PRO A 81 15.90 34.68 65.03
CA PRO A 81 14.65 34.78 64.21
C PRO A 81 14.93 35.28 62.75
N SER A 82 14.04 35.17 61.75
CA SER A 82 13.02 36.19 61.43
C SER A 82 12.21 35.82 60.16
N GLN A 83 10.94 35.48 60.38
CA GLN A 83 9.71 35.70 59.61
C GLN A 83 9.57 35.64 58.06
N ASP A 84 10.59 35.58 57.21
CA ASP A 84 10.37 35.70 55.74
C ASP A 84 10.61 34.42 54.91
N HIS A 85 11.26 33.38 55.46
CA HIS A 85 11.70 32.22 54.65
C HIS A 85 10.75 31.01 54.69
N ASN A 86 9.76 31.00 55.60
CA ASN A 86 8.89 29.83 55.79
C ASN A 86 7.79 29.70 54.72
N GLN A 87 7.33 30.83 54.15
CA GLN A 87 6.40 30.81 53.01
C GLN A 87 7.09 30.38 51.72
N ILE A 88 8.34 30.80 51.50
CA ILE A 88 9.12 30.47 50.28
C ILE A 88 9.40 28.96 50.23
N GLY A 89 9.71 28.33 51.36
CA GLY A 89 9.95 26.88 51.44
C GLY A 89 8.67 26.05 51.23
N GLN A 90 7.54 26.49 51.77
CA GLN A 90 6.25 25.82 51.56
C GLN A 90 5.74 25.98 50.12
N GLU A 91 5.87 27.16 49.52
CA GLU A 91 5.55 27.36 48.11
C GLU A 91 6.45 26.54 47.18
N GLN A 92 7.74 26.44 47.45
CA GLN A 92 8.62 25.60 46.64
C GLN A 92 8.24 24.12 46.70
N LEU A 93 7.89 23.62 47.89
CA LEU A 93 7.46 22.24 48.05
C LEU A 93 6.13 21.95 47.34
N GLU A 94 5.21 22.91 47.36
CA GLU A 94 3.91 22.82 46.68
C GLU A 94 4.05 22.90 45.16
N ARG A 95 4.97 23.72 44.63
CA ARG A 95 5.31 23.75 43.20
C ARG A 95 5.91 22.43 42.73
N ILE A 96 6.79 21.81 43.52
CA ILE A 96 7.36 20.49 43.19
C ILE A 96 6.27 19.41 43.19
N ALA A 97 5.36 19.43 44.17
CA ALA A 97 4.24 18.50 44.21
C ALA A 97 3.29 18.68 43.01
N GLN A 98 2.97 19.92 42.63
CA GLN A 98 2.18 20.21 41.43
C GLN A 98 2.87 19.76 40.15
N GLN A 99 4.17 20.01 40.03
CA GLN A 99 4.95 19.60 38.86
C GLN A 99 4.94 18.07 38.71
N HIS A 100 5.14 17.34 39.81
CA HIS A 100 5.09 15.88 39.80
C HIS A 100 3.69 15.35 39.44
N GLN A 101 2.64 16.00 39.93
CA GLN A 101 1.26 15.63 39.59
C GLN A 101 0.95 15.90 38.10
N GLN A 102 1.47 16.99 37.54
CA GLN A 102 1.36 17.30 36.12
C GLN A 102 2.10 16.28 35.25
N GLU A 103 3.30 15.87 35.68
CA GLU A 103 4.12 14.88 34.98
C GLU A 103 3.43 13.50 34.98
N GLN A 104 2.84 13.09 36.11
CA GLN A 104 2.04 11.87 36.18
C GLN A 104 0.80 11.92 35.25
N ALA A 105 0.12 13.07 35.19
CA ALA A 105 -1.02 13.24 34.29
C ALA A 105 -0.62 13.15 32.81
N GLN A 106 0.52 13.75 32.43
CA GLN A 106 1.05 13.65 31.07
C GLN A 106 1.43 12.21 30.70
N LEU A 107 2.05 11.46 31.62
CA LEU A 107 2.37 10.04 31.44
C LEU A 107 1.11 9.19 31.20
N GLN A 108 0.03 9.47 31.94
CA GLN A 108 -1.25 8.78 31.75
C GLN A 108 -1.87 9.08 30.37
N ILE A 109 -1.83 10.34 29.93
CA ILE A 109 -2.32 10.74 28.60
C ILE A 109 -1.50 10.05 27.49
N ALA A 110 -0.17 10.03 27.64
CA ALA A 110 0.71 9.38 26.67
C ALA A 110 0.46 7.87 26.59
N GLN A 111 0.24 7.19 27.73
CA GLN A 111 -0.13 5.77 27.74
C GLN A 111 -1.50 5.52 27.08
N ALA A 112 -2.49 6.36 27.36
CA ALA A 112 -3.82 6.23 26.74
C ALA A 112 -3.77 6.43 25.22
N GLN A 113 -2.97 7.39 24.74
CA GLN A 113 -2.74 7.62 23.31
C GLN A 113 -2.03 6.43 22.65
N ALA A 114 -1.00 5.87 23.30
CA ALA A 114 -0.30 4.69 22.78
C ALA A 114 -1.22 3.46 22.69
N GLN A 115 -2.12 3.26 23.66
CA GLN A 115 -3.11 2.18 23.62
C GLN A 115 -4.13 2.38 22.50
N ALA A 116 -4.66 3.60 22.33
CA ALA A 116 -5.60 3.90 21.24
C ALA A 116 -4.97 3.69 19.85
N GLN A 117 -3.70 4.08 19.69
CA GLN A 117 -2.94 3.85 18.45
C GLN A 117 -2.79 2.35 18.17
N ALA A 118 -2.44 1.55 19.17
CA ALA A 118 -2.28 0.11 19.03
C ALA A 118 -3.60 -0.61 18.67
N GLU A 119 -4.73 -0.17 19.22
CA GLU A 119 -6.05 -0.69 18.83
C GLU A 119 -6.41 -0.35 17.38
N GLN A 120 -6.07 0.86 16.93
CA GLN A 120 -6.30 1.30 15.55
C GLN A 120 -5.45 0.50 14.56
N ASP A 121 -4.17 0.28 14.87
CA ASP A 121 -3.26 -0.55 14.07
C ASP A 121 -3.73 -2.00 14.00
N ALA A 122 -4.23 -2.56 15.11
CA ALA A 122 -4.80 -3.90 15.13
C ALA A 122 -6.06 -4.03 14.25
N GLN A 123 -6.93 -3.00 14.24
CA GLN A 123 -8.09 -2.96 13.35
C GLN A 123 -7.69 -2.90 11.87
N VAL A 124 -6.72 -2.05 11.52
CA VAL A 124 -6.22 -1.94 10.14
C VAL A 124 -5.63 -3.27 9.70
N GLN A 125 -4.85 -3.93 10.55
CA GLN A 125 -4.26 -5.23 10.24
C GLN A 125 -5.33 -6.33 10.04
N ALA A 126 -6.36 -6.36 10.88
CA ALA A 126 -7.49 -7.28 10.71
C ALA A 126 -8.25 -7.04 9.40
N GLN A 127 -8.42 -5.76 9.00
CA GLN A 127 -9.11 -5.41 7.77
C GLN A 127 -8.29 -5.81 6.52
N VAL A 128 -6.97 -5.63 6.56
CA VAL A 128 -6.05 -6.11 5.50
C VAL A 128 -6.13 -7.63 5.36
N GLN A 129 -6.12 -8.38 6.47
CA GLN A 129 -6.25 -9.84 6.43
C GLN A 129 -7.61 -10.28 5.84
N ALA A 130 -8.70 -9.60 6.18
CA ALA A 130 -10.02 -9.90 5.64
C ALA A 130 -10.10 -9.68 4.11
N VAL A 131 -9.52 -8.59 3.61
CA VAL A 131 -9.45 -8.30 2.17
C VAL A 131 -8.59 -9.35 1.47
N GLN A 132 -7.45 -9.73 2.05
CA GLN A 132 -6.56 -10.74 1.48
C GLN A 132 -7.26 -12.11 1.38
N ALA A 133 -8.00 -12.52 2.41
CA ALA A 133 -8.80 -13.75 2.40
C ALA A 133 -9.90 -13.72 1.33
N HIS A 134 -10.56 -12.57 1.14
CA HIS A 134 -11.60 -12.41 0.12
C HIS A 134 -11.03 -12.54 -1.30
N VAL A 135 -9.90 -11.89 -1.57
CA VAL A 135 -9.21 -12.01 -2.87
C VAL A 135 -8.79 -13.45 -3.13
N GLN A 136 -8.23 -14.13 -2.13
CA GLN A 136 -7.78 -15.52 -2.28
C GLN A 136 -8.95 -16.48 -2.57
N ALA A 137 -10.09 -16.29 -1.91
CA ALA A 137 -11.31 -17.05 -2.19
C ALA A 137 -11.86 -16.77 -3.59
N HIS A 138 -11.83 -15.51 -4.05
CA HIS A 138 -12.29 -15.14 -5.39
C HIS A 138 -11.43 -15.80 -6.49
N VAL A 139 -10.11 -15.80 -6.32
CA VAL A 139 -9.18 -16.44 -7.26
C VAL A 139 -9.41 -17.96 -7.31
N GLN A 140 -9.58 -18.61 -6.15
CA GLN A 140 -9.88 -20.06 -6.12
C GLN A 140 -11.21 -20.39 -6.81
N ALA A 141 -12.25 -19.57 -6.63
CA ALA A 141 -13.53 -19.75 -7.30
C ALA A 141 -13.43 -19.60 -8.82
N GLN A 142 -12.65 -18.63 -9.32
CA GLN A 142 -12.39 -18.48 -10.76
C GLN A 142 -11.62 -19.67 -11.34
N VAL A 143 -10.60 -20.15 -10.64
CA VAL A 143 -9.83 -21.33 -11.07
C VAL A 143 -10.71 -22.59 -11.10
N ALA A 144 -11.62 -22.74 -10.14
CA ALA A 144 -12.57 -23.86 -10.13
C ALA A 144 -13.58 -23.77 -11.29
N GLN A 145 -14.08 -22.58 -11.62
CA GLN A 145 -14.95 -22.37 -12.79
C GLN A 145 -14.22 -22.67 -14.11
N ALA A 146 -12.97 -22.23 -14.26
CA ALA A 146 -12.17 -22.51 -15.46
C ALA A 146 -11.94 -24.02 -15.66
N HIS A 147 -11.64 -24.77 -14.59
CA HIS A 147 -11.52 -26.22 -14.67
C HIS A 147 -12.85 -26.92 -15.01
N ALA A 148 -13.97 -26.43 -14.48
CA ALA A 148 -15.29 -26.97 -14.81
C ALA A 148 -15.67 -26.75 -16.29
N GLN A 149 -15.31 -25.60 -16.87
CA GLN A 149 -15.51 -25.32 -18.30
C GLN A 149 -14.64 -26.22 -19.19
N GLN A 150 -13.37 -26.42 -18.84
CA GLN A 150 -12.49 -27.37 -19.56
C GLN A 150 -13.02 -28.82 -19.50
N ALA A 151 -13.60 -29.23 -18.37
CA ALA A 151 -14.20 -30.56 -18.23
C ALA A 151 -15.44 -30.73 -19.12
N GLN A 152 -16.23 -29.67 -19.33
CA GLN A 152 -17.37 -29.68 -20.26
C GLN A 152 -16.93 -29.71 -21.74
N GLU A 153 -15.89 -28.98 -22.13
CA GLU A 153 -15.34 -29.03 -23.50
C GLU A 153 -14.74 -30.41 -23.85
N GLN A 154 -14.22 -31.15 -22.87
CA GLN A 154 -13.79 -32.54 -23.09
C GLN A 154 -14.95 -33.55 -23.22
N LEU A 155 -16.15 -33.21 -22.75
CA LEU A 155 -17.34 -34.07 -22.86
C LEU A 155 -18.19 -33.81 -24.10
N GLN A 156 -18.07 -32.64 -24.75
CA GLN A 156 -18.74 -32.34 -26.03
C GLN A 156 -18.44 -33.37 -27.15
N PRO A 157 -17.20 -33.81 -27.42
CA PRO A 157 -16.96 -34.79 -28.48
C PRO A 157 -17.47 -36.20 -28.17
N LEU A 158 -17.86 -36.50 -26.91
CA LEU A 158 -18.48 -37.78 -26.56
C LEU A 158 -20.02 -37.74 -26.62
N GLN A 159 -20.63 -36.56 -26.54
CA GLN A 159 -22.09 -36.40 -26.63
C GLN A 159 -22.55 -36.21 -28.09
N GLU A 160 -21.75 -35.54 -28.92
CA GLU A 160 -22.01 -35.43 -30.37
C GLU A 160 -21.92 -36.80 -31.07
N ALA A 161 -21.01 -37.68 -30.62
CA ALA A 161 -20.86 -39.04 -31.14
C ALA A 161 -22.00 -40.00 -30.74
N LEU A 162 -22.85 -39.61 -29.79
CA LEU A 162 -24.05 -40.36 -29.37
C LEU A 162 -25.34 -39.87 -30.03
N ILE A 163 -25.29 -38.75 -30.77
CA ILE A 163 -26.48 -38.17 -31.43
C ILE A 163 -26.54 -38.53 -32.92
N GLU A 164 -25.42 -38.89 -33.57
CA GLU A 164 -25.45 -39.32 -34.98
C GLU A 164 -25.97 -40.76 -35.21
N ASP A 165 -26.31 -41.52 -34.15
CA ASP A 165 -26.89 -42.85 -34.31
C ASP A 165 -28.17 -43.07 -33.49
N SER A 166 -29.16 -42.18 -33.64
CA SER A 166 -30.54 -42.59 -33.38
C SER A 166 -31.60 -41.79 -34.15
N HIS A 167 -32.06 -42.34 -35.27
CA HIS A 167 -33.43 -42.12 -35.73
C HIS A 167 -34.35 -43.19 -35.09
N VAL A 168 -35.09 -42.73 -34.08
CA VAL A 168 -36.45 -43.12 -33.64
C VAL A 168 -36.74 -44.60 -33.37
N ILE A 169 -36.95 -44.98 -32.09
CA ILE A 169 -38.19 -45.66 -31.67
C ILE A 169 -38.69 -45.13 -30.31
N HIS A 170 -39.94 -44.69 -30.34
CA HIS A 170 -40.81 -44.32 -29.24
C HIS A 170 -40.98 -45.48 -28.25
N VAL A 171 -40.70 -45.28 -26.95
CA VAL A 171 -41.18 -46.18 -25.89
C VAL A 171 -42.04 -45.40 -24.92
N ASN A 172 -43.33 -45.74 -24.97
CA ASN A 172 -44.34 -45.32 -24.03
C ASN A 172 -43.99 -45.83 -22.64
N ALA A 173 -44.22 -44.99 -21.64
CA ALA A 173 -44.01 -45.25 -20.22
C ALA A 173 -44.62 -46.59 -19.77
N LEU A 174 -43.88 -47.34 -18.95
CA LEU A 174 -44.48 -48.19 -17.94
C LEU A 174 -43.75 -48.06 -16.60
N ASP A 175 -44.62 -47.94 -15.61
CA ASP A 175 -44.46 -47.69 -14.18
C ASP A 175 -43.55 -48.70 -13.47
N SER A 176 -42.96 -48.22 -12.38
CA SER A 176 -42.31 -49.02 -11.35
C SER A 176 -43.37 -49.71 -10.49
N ASN A 177 -43.36 -51.05 -10.42
CA ASN A 177 -43.53 -51.77 -9.15
C ASN A 177 -43.20 -53.28 -9.25
N ASN A 178 -42.14 -53.64 -8.52
CA ASN A 178 -41.96 -54.85 -7.70
C ASN A 178 -41.76 -56.26 -8.32
N SER A 179 -40.70 -56.89 -7.80
CA SER A 179 -40.51 -58.32 -7.48
C SER A 179 -40.30 -59.39 -8.55
N SER A 180 -39.09 -59.95 -8.47
CA SER A 180 -38.80 -61.39 -8.30
C SER A 180 -38.62 -62.29 -9.54
N THR A 181 -37.60 -63.15 -9.37
CA THR A 181 -37.32 -64.46 -9.98
C THR A 181 -37.00 -64.60 -11.47
N LEU A 182 -35.74 -64.98 -11.71
CA LEU A 182 -35.32 -66.26 -12.31
C LEU A 182 -35.96 -66.67 -13.67
N ALA A 183 -35.18 -66.68 -14.75
CA ALA A 183 -35.06 -67.83 -15.68
C ALA A 183 -34.14 -67.55 -16.88
N THR A 184 -33.21 -68.48 -17.05
CA THR A 184 -32.40 -68.84 -18.23
C THR A 184 -33.17 -68.94 -19.54
N VAL A 185 -32.66 -68.32 -20.63
CA VAL A 185 -32.44 -68.99 -21.94
C VAL A 185 -31.53 -68.15 -22.85
N PRO A 186 -30.59 -68.77 -23.61
CA PRO A 186 -29.69 -68.08 -24.52
C PRO A 186 -30.31 -67.98 -25.92
N ILE A 187 -30.13 -66.85 -26.60
CA ILE A 187 -30.44 -66.73 -28.02
C ILE A 187 -29.13 -66.59 -28.79
N THR A 188 -28.82 -67.66 -29.51
CA THR A 188 -27.80 -67.76 -30.55
C THR A 188 -28.05 -66.71 -31.61
N SER A 189 -27.17 -65.71 -31.75
CA SER A 189 -27.08 -64.92 -32.97
C SER A 189 -25.68 -65.09 -33.56
N VAL A 190 -25.68 -65.78 -34.71
CA VAL A 190 -24.54 -65.90 -35.62
C VAL A 190 -24.38 -64.56 -36.32
N ALA A 191 -23.55 -63.69 -35.76
CA ALA A 191 -23.05 -62.50 -36.44
C ALA A 191 -21.52 -62.55 -36.40
N SER A 192 -20.92 -62.62 -37.59
CA SER A 192 -19.49 -62.63 -37.84
C SER A 192 -18.79 -61.51 -37.06
N ALA A 193 -18.14 -61.89 -35.96
CA ALA A 193 -17.18 -61.05 -35.27
C ALA A 193 -15.94 -60.90 -36.18
N VAL A 194 -15.80 -59.76 -36.84
CA VAL A 194 -14.47 -59.32 -37.28
C VAL A 194 -13.74 -58.89 -36.01
N PRO A 195 -12.71 -59.63 -35.55
CA PRO A 195 -11.97 -59.24 -34.37
C PRO A 195 -11.24 -57.91 -34.62
N PRO A 196 -11.08 -57.04 -33.61
CA PRO A 196 -10.25 -55.84 -33.73
C PRO A 196 -8.86 -56.25 -34.25
N PRO A 197 -8.21 -55.45 -35.13
CA PRO A 197 -6.95 -55.84 -35.76
C PRO A 197 -5.94 -56.25 -34.68
N ALA A 198 -5.59 -57.53 -34.69
CA ALA A 198 -4.68 -58.10 -33.70
C ALA A 198 -3.35 -57.34 -33.78
N LYS A 199 -2.83 -56.92 -32.61
CA LYS A 199 -1.50 -56.31 -32.51
C LYS A 199 -0.51 -57.22 -33.25
N PRO A 200 0.25 -56.72 -34.23
CA PRO A 200 1.11 -57.58 -35.04
C PRO A 200 2.07 -58.36 -34.15
N ALA A 201 2.33 -59.62 -34.51
CA ALA A 201 3.13 -60.54 -33.72
C ALA A 201 4.50 -59.91 -33.37
N PRO A 202 4.94 -59.94 -32.10
CA PRO A 202 6.24 -59.39 -31.71
C PRO A 202 7.37 -60.01 -32.56
N GLY A 203 8.19 -59.16 -33.19
CA GLY A 203 9.28 -59.60 -34.08
C GLY A 203 8.88 -59.78 -35.56
N SER A 204 7.61 -59.59 -35.92
CA SER A 204 7.19 -59.50 -37.32
C SER A 204 7.68 -58.18 -37.97
N GLU A 205 7.86 -58.18 -39.29
CA GLU A 205 8.25 -56.99 -40.05
C GLU A 205 7.25 -55.83 -39.85
N GLU A 206 5.95 -56.14 -39.78
CA GLU A 206 4.90 -55.16 -39.49
C GLU A 206 5.02 -54.57 -38.08
N TRP A 207 5.39 -55.37 -37.08
CA TRP A 207 5.66 -54.86 -35.73
C TRP A 207 6.85 -53.89 -35.71
N HIS A 208 7.94 -54.21 -36.42
CA HIS A 208 9.09 -53.31 -36.55
C HIS A 208 8.76 -52.04 -37.32
N ARG A 209 7.90 -52.11 -38.34
CA ARG A 209 7.40 -50.94 -39.09
C ARG A 209 6.55 -50.02 -38.21
N ILE A 210 5.53 -50.55 -37.53
CA ILE A 210 4.66 -49.77 -36.64
C ILE A 210 5.47 -49.08 -35.55
N ARG A 211 6.45 -49.78 -34.95
CA ARG A 211 7.30 -49.18 -33.91
C ARG A 211 8.14 -48.01 -34.46
N ARG A 212 8.71 -48.16 -35.66
CA ARG A 212 9.46 -47.07 -36.32
C ARG A 212 8.56 -45.88 -36.64
N ASP A 213 7.38 -46.12 -37.20
CA ASP A 213 6.47 -45.05 -37.61
C ASP A 213 5.85 -44.35 -36.39
N ASN A 214 5.53 -45.10 -35.33
CA ASN A 214 5.11 -44.51 -34.06
C ASN A 214 6.21 -43.63 -33.45
N HIS A 215 7.46 -44.08 -33.45
CA HIS A 215 8.59 -43.26 -32.97
C HIS A 215 8.78 -41.98 -33.80
N LYS A 216 8.60 -42.04 -35.12
CA LYS A 216 8.63 -40.85 -35.99
C LYS A 216 7.51 -39.88 -35.67
N GLU A 217 6.29 -40.38 -35.45
CA GLU A 217 5.13 -39.55 -35.13
C GLU A 217 5.30 -38.86 -33.76
N VAL A 218 5.83 -39.58 -32.77
CA VAL A 218 6.18 -38.98 -31.46
C VAL A 218 7.18 -37.84 -31.62
N GLU A 219 8.24 -38.05 -32.40
CA GLU A 219 9.25 -37.01 -32.64
C GLU A 219 8.70 -35.84 -33.47
N ARG A 220 7.80 -36.09 -34.43
CA ARG A 220 7.11 -35.03 -35.18
C ARG A 220 6.28 -34.16 -34.24
N ARG A 221 5.44 -34.76 -33.39
CA ARG A 221 4.62 -34.01 -32.42
C ARG A 221 5.46 -33.20 -31.45
N ARG A 222 6.58 -33.76 -30.98
CA ARG A 222 7.55 -33.03 -30.15
C ARG A 222 8.09 -31.79 -30.87
N ARG A 223 8.49 -31.93 -32.14
CA ARG A 223 8.98 -30.82 -32.96
C ARG A 223 7.90 -29.76 -33.19
N ASP A 224 6.67 -30.18 -33.47
CA ASP A 224 5.56 -29.26 -33.70
C ASP A 224 5.24 -28.46 -32.43
N ASN A 225 5.24 -29.11 -31.26
CA ASN A 225 5.05 -28.43 -29.98
C ASN A 225 6.17 -27.40 -29.71
N ILE A 226 7.45 -27.77 -29.92
CA ILE A 226 8.58 -26.82 -29.77
C ILE A 226 8.44 -25.65 -30.75
N ASN A 227 8.07 -25.92 -32.00
CA ASN A 227 7.88 -24.87 -33.01
C ASN A 227 6.75 -23.92 -32.63
N GLN A 228 5.65 -24.47 -32.11
CA GLN A 228 4.53 -23.67 -31.62
C GLN A 228 4.98 -22.75 -30.48
N GLY A 229 5.67 -23.28 -29.45
CA GLY A 229 6.16 -22.46 -28.34
C GLY A 229 7.12 -21.34 -28.77
N ILE A 230 7.97 -21.58 -29.78
CA ILE A 230 8.84 -20.52 -30.33
C ILE A 230 8.04 -19.46 -31.09
N ASN A 231 7.01 -19.86 -31.84
CA ASN A 231 6.15 -18.92 -32.56
C ASN A 231 5.28 -18.08 -31.59
N ASP A 232 4.81 -18.69 -30.49
CA ASP A 232 4.07 -17.98 -29.45
C ASP A 232 4.94 -16.93 -28.76
N LEU A 233 6.22 -17.26 -28.48
CA LEU A 233 7.20 -16.28 -28.00
C LEU A 233 7.39 -15.15 -29.02
N ALA A 234 7.56 -15.47 -30.31
CA ALA A 234 7.73 -14.45 -31.34
C ALA A 234 6.55 -13.47 -31.37
N ALA A 235 5.31 -13.94 -31.19
CA ALA A 235 4.13 -13.10 -31.23
C ALA A 235 4.07 -12.02 -30.12
N VAL A 236 4.70 -12.26 -28.96
CA VAL A 236 4.66 -11.33 -27.82
C VAL A 236 5.89 -10.41 -27.72
N ILE A 237 6.93 -10.67 -28.52
CA ILE A 237 8.17 -9.90 -28.50
C ILE A 237 8.14 -8.86 -29.64
N PRO A 238 8.53 -7.60 -29.36
CA PRO A 238 8.62 -6.57 -30.39
C PRO A 238 9.73 -6.89 -31.39
N ASN A 239 9.51 -6.57 -32.67
CA ASN A 239 10.49 -6.76 -33.75
C ASN A 239 11.00 -8.21 -33.86
N ASN A 240 10.09 -9.17 -33.78
CA ASN A 240 10.42 -10.58 -33.96
C ASN A 240 10.94 -10.88 -35.38
N ASP A 241 11.85 -11.84 -35.46
CA ASP A 241 12.40 -12.37 -36.71
C ASP A 241 11.84 -13.79 -36.95
N LYS A 242 12.02 -14.36 -38.14
CA LYS A 242 11.68 -15.76 -38.44
C LYS A 242 12.74 -16.74 -37.90
N ASN A 243 13.91 -16.23 -37.50
CA ASN A 243 15.01 -17.05 -36.99
C ASN A 243 14.76 -17.46 -35.52
N LYS A 244 14.66 -18.77 -35.27
CA LYS A 244 14.45 -19.34 -33.93
C LYS A 244 15.47 -18.88 -32.88
N GLY A 245 16.75 -18.81 -33.25
CA GLY A 245 17.80 -18.37 -32.33
C GLY A 245 17.69 -16.88 -32.00
N GLN A 246 17.29 -16.06 -32.97
CA GLN A 246 17.08 -14.63 -32.77
C GLN A 246 15.84 -14.33 -31.93
N ILE A 247 14.74 -15.05 -32.16
CA ILE A 247 13.52 -14.97 -31.33
C ILE A 247 13.87 -15.22 -29.86
N LEU A 248 14.63 -16.28 -29.56
CA LEU A 248 15.00 -16.61 -28.19
C LEU A 248 15.88 -15.53 -27.54
N ARG A 249 16.83 -14.95 -28.27
CA ARG A 249 17.68 -13.86 -27.74
C ARG A 249 16.88 -12.58 -27.49
N GLN A 250 16.02 -12.21 -28.43
CA GLN A 250 15.14 -11.05 -28.28
C GLN A 250 14.14 -11.24 -27.13
N ALA A 251 13.66 -12.46 -26.91
CA ALA A 251 12.79 -12.80 -25.78
C ALA A 251 13.46 -12.45 -24.44
N VAL A 252 14.71 -12.89 -24.27
CA VAL A 252 15.48 -12.63 -23.06
C VAL A 252 15.68 -11.13 -22.87
N ASN A 253 16.13 -10.42 -23.91
CA ASN A 253 16.34 -8.97 -23.84
C ASN A 253 15.04 -8.22 -23.52
N TYR A 254 13.92 -8.62 -24.12
CA TYR A 254 12.63 -7.98 -23.91
C TYR A 254 12.10 -8.22 -22.49
N ILE A 255 12.24 -9.44 -21.96
CA ILE A 255 11.88 -9.74 -20.56
C ILE A 255 12.71 -8.87 -19.60
N SER A 256 14.02 -8.77 -19.80
CA SER A 256 14.88 -7.92 -18.99
C SER A 256 14.47 -6.45 -19.09
N ALA A 257 14.20 -5.94 -20.29
CA ALA A 257 13.76 -4.56 -20.50
C ALA A 257 12.41 -4.26 -19.83
N ILE A 258 11.45 -5.19 -19.89
CA ILE A 258 10.16 -5.03 -19.18
C ILE A 258 10.36 -5.03 -17.67
N GLN A 259 11.23 -5.89 -17.14
CA GLN A 259 11.53 -5.94 -15.70
C GLN A 259 12.16 -4.62 -15.23
N GLU A 260 13.14 -4.10 -15.97
CA GLU A 260 13.75 -2.79 -15.70
C GLU A 260 12.71 -1.66 -15.78
N ALA A 261 11.86 -1.67 -16.80
CA ALA A 261 10.77 -0.69 -16.94
C ALA A 261 9.76 -0.79 -15.79
N GLN A 262 9.45 -2.00 -15.32
CA GLN A 262 8.55 -2.22 -14.18
C GLN A 262 9.13 -1.66 -12.89
N VAL A 263 10.42 -1.92 -12.62
CA VAL A 263 11.13 -1.36 -11.46
C VAL A 263 11.12 0.17 -11.54
N LYS A 264 11.47 0.73 -12.69
CA LYS A 264 11.45 2.19 -12.89
C LYS A 264 10.06 2.79 -12.70
N MET A 265 9.02 2.16 -13.23
CA MET A 265 7.63 2.63 -13.07
C MET A 265 7.20 2.60 -11.61
N MET A 266 7.64 1.59 -10.84
CA MET A 266 7.38 1.49 -9.41
C MET A 266 8.10 2.61 -8.63
N GLU A 267 9.36 2.92 -8.96
CA GLU A 267 10.10 4.04 -8.37
C GLU A 267 9.45 5.39 -8.71
N GLU A 268 9.06 5.60 -9.96
CA GLU A 268 8.34 6.81 -10.40
C GLU A 268 7.00 6.96 -9.66
N MET A 269 6.26 5.86 -9.46
CA MET A 269 5.02 5.86 -8.69
C MET A 269 5.26 6.26 -7.22
N GLN A 270 6.29 5.69 -6.58
CA GLN A 270 6.68 6.05 -5.20
C GLN A 270 7.08 7.53 -5.07
N ASN A 271 7.82 8.05 -6.04
CA ASN A 271 8.21 9.46 -6.07
C ASN A 271 6.98 10.39 -6.19
N VAL A 272 6.01 10.03 -7.03
CA VAL A 272 4.76 10.79 -7.17
C VAL A 272 3.95 10.76 -5.87
N GLU A 273 3.89 9.62 -5.19
CA GLU A 273 3.23 9.51 -3.88
C GLU A 273 3.92 10.37 -2.82
N ALA A 274 5.26 10.36 -2.77
CA ALA A 274 6.02 11.21 -1.86
C ALA A 274 5.76 12.71 -2.09
N ILE A 275 5.78 13.15 -3.36
CA ILE A 275 5.48 14.56 -3.71
C ILE A 275 4.04 14.93 -3.35
N LYS A 276 3.07 14.02 -3.55
CA LYS A 276 1.68 14.27 -3.15
C LYS A 276 1.55 14.44 -1.65
N PHE A 277 2.21 13.59 -0.88
CA PHE A 277 2.21 13.66 0.58
C PHE A 277 2.83 14.97 1.08
N GLU A 278 3.99 15.35 0.54
CA GLU A 278 4.64 16.63 0.88
C GLU A 278 3.73 17.83 0.55
N ARG A 279 3.07 17.81 -0.62
CA ARG A 279 2.11 18.85 -1.02
C ARG A 279 0.93 18.93 -0.05
N GLU A 280 0.38 17.80 0.36
CA GLU A 280 -0.74 17.77 1.31
C GLU A 280 -0.33 18.34 2.67
N GLN A 281 0.85 17.96 3.16
CA GLN A 281 1.42 18.52 4.38
C GLN A 281 1.60 20.05 4.28
N ALA A 282 2.11 20.55 3.15
CA ALA A 282 2.26 21.98 2.91
C ALA A 282 0.92 22.72 2.88
N LEU A 283 -0.13 22.11 2.33
CA LEU A 283 -1.49 22.68 2.34
C LEU A 283 -2.06 22.78 3.76
N VAL A 284 -1.86 21.74 4.58
CA VAL A 284 -2.28 21.77 5.99
C VAL A 284 -1.55 22.87 6.76
N ALA A 285 -0.22 22.95 6.60
CA ALA A 285 0.59 23.99 7.24
C ALA A 285 0.15 25.41 6.83
N LYS A 286 -0.13 25.62 5.53
CA LYS A 286 -0.67 26.87 5.02
C LYS A 286 -2.01 27.23 5.67
N ASN A 287 -2.93 26.27 5.75
CA ASN A 287 -4.25 26.51 6.35
C ASN A 287 -4.16 26.88 7.82
N LEU A 288 -3.25 26.23 8.56
CA LEU A 288 -2.99 26.55 9.97
C LEU A 288 -2.42 27.97 10.12
N ALA A 289 -1.39 28.33 9.35
CA ALA A 289 -0.82 29.67 9.36
C ALA A 289 -1.84 30.75 8.99
N GLN A 290 -2.76 30.44 8.06
CA GLN A 290 -3.84 31.35 7.69
C GLN A 290 -4.86 31.53 8.84
N ALA A 291 -5.18 30.46 9.57
CA ALA A 291 -6.05 30.54 10.74
C ALA A 291 -5.41 31.36 11.89
N GLU A 292 -4.11 31.16 12.14
CA GLU A 292 -3.34 31.96 13.10
C GLU A 292 -3.31 33.43 12.72
N LEU A 293 -3.07 33.74 11.44
CA LEU A 293 -3.12 35.12 10.94
C LEU A 293 -4.49 35.76 11.19
N GLN A 294 -5.58 35.03 10.94
CA GLN A 294 -6.93 35.53 11.17
C GLN A 294 -7.20 35.80 12.67
N ASN A 295 -6.69 34.95 13.55
CA ASN A 295 -6.75 35.17 15.00
C ASN A 295 -6.00 36.45 15.38
N LEU A 296 -4.76 36.61 14.88
CA LEU A 296 -3.94 37.77 15.18
C LEU A 296 -4.55 39.09 14.66
N ILE A 297 -5.17 39.06 13.48
CA ILE A 297 -5.94 40.20 12.93
C ILE A 297 -7.07 40.57 13.89
N THR A 298 -7.82 39.58 14.37
CA THR A 298 -8.95 39.80 15.29
C THR A 298 -8.46 40.41 16.61
N GLN A 299 -7.39 39.87 17.19
CA GLN A 299 -6.78 40.40 18.41
C GLN A 299 -6.26 41.83 18.23
N HIS A 300 -5.62 42.12 17.09
CA HIS A 300 -5.16 43.46 16.77
C HIS A 300 -6.32 44.46 16.70
N ASP A 301 -7.42 44.09 16.04
CA ASP A 301 -8.61 44.93 15.95
C ASP A 301 -9.27 45.17 17.31
N GLU A 302 -9.34 44.15 18.16
CA GLU A 302 -9.82 44.28 19.54
C GLU A 302 -8.93 45.22 20.36
N LEU A 303 -7.61 45.04 20.30
CA LEU A 303 -6.67 45.88 21.03
C LEU A 303 -6.74 47.34 20.56
N LYS A 304 -6.90 47.56 19.25
CA LYS A 304 -7.11 48.90 18.68
C LYS A 304 -8.39 49.55 19.22
N ARG A 305 -9.51 48.81 19.26
CA ARG A 305 -10.76 49.32 19.84
C ARG A 305 -10.60 49.66 21.32
N ASN A 306 -9.94 48.81 22.09
CA ASN A 306 -9.69 49.05 23.51
C ASN A 306 -8.80 50.28 23.71
N TYR A 307 -7.77 50.46 22.87
CA TYR A 307 -6.90 51.63 22.91
C TYR A 307 -7.67 52.92 22.57
N ASP A 308 -8.48 52.91 21.52
CA ASP A 308 -9.30 54.06 21.12
C ASP A 308 -10.33 54.42 22.21
N ALA A 309 -10.94 53.41 22.85
CA ALA A 309 -11.86 53.60 23.97
C ALA A 309 -11.16 54.23 25.19
N LEU A 310 -10.01 53.67 25.58
CA LEU A 310 -9.22 54.17 26.71
C LEU A 310 -8.70 55.60 26.46
N ARG A 311 -8.28 55.88 25.22
CA ARG A 311 -7.88 57.22 24.80
C ARG A 311 -9.02 58.22 24.95
N LYS A 312 -10.23 57.86 24.52
CA LYS A 312 -11.41 58.72 24.66
C LYS A 312 -11.75 58.96 26.13
N GLU A 313 -11.73 57.92 26.96
CA GLU A 313 -11.96 58.05 28.41
C GLU A 313 -10.95 58.99 29.07
N TYR A 314 -9.68 58.93 28.65
CA TYR A 314 -8.64 59.85 29.11
C TYR A 314 -8.93 61.31 28.72
N GLU A 315 -9.34 61.54 27.46
CA GLU A 315 -9.72 62.87 26.96
C GLU A 315 -10.93 63.43 27.75
N ASP A 316 -11.97 62.62 27.95
CA ASP A 316 -13.17 62.98 28.72
C ASP A 316 -12.84 63.28 30.20
N ALA A 317 -11.96 62.50 30.83
CA ALA A 317 -11.52 62.70 32.21
C ALA A 317 -10.70 63.99 32.38
N GLU A 318 -9.84 64.32 31.41
CA GLU A 318 -9.09 65.58 31.41
C GLU A 318 -10.01 66.79 31.23
N GLU A 319 -11.04 66.70 30.38
CA GLU A 319 -12.07 67.73 30.29
C GLU A 319 -12.85 67.91 31.60
N ALA A 320 -13.22 66.82 32.26
CA ALA A 320 -13.91 66.85 33.54
C ALA A 320 -13.07 67.55 34.62
N LYS A 321 -11.77 67.23 34.71
CA LYS A 321 -10.85 67.91 35.63
C LYS A 321 -10.72 69.41 35.34
N LYS A 322 -10.66 69.81 34.06
CA LYS A 322 -10.62 71.23 33.68
C LYS A 322 -11.88 71.97 34.12
N LYS A 323 -13.06 71.39 33.88
CA LYS A 323 -14.36 71.95 34.30
C LYS A 323 -14.48 72.05 35.82
N GLN A 324 -13.98 71.05 36.56
CA GLN A 324 -13.96 71.06 38.02
C GLN A 324 -13.12 72.22 38.58
N ARG A 325 -11.91 72.43 38.03
CA ARG A 325 -11.02 73.52 38.45
C ARG A 325 -11.59 74.91 38.21
N THR A 326 -12.30 75.11 37.11
CA THR A 326 -12.95 76.39 36.81
C THR A 326 -14.17 76.67 37.69
N ALA A 327 -14.83 75.62 38.22
CA ALA A 327 -15.99 75.76 39.09
C ALA A 327 -15.62 76.08 40.55
N ASP A 328 -14.42 75.70 41.00
CA ASP A 328 -13.91 76.02 42.34
C ASP A 328 -13.29 77.43 42.43
N GLU A 329 -13.16 78.15 41.30
CA GLU A 329 -12.59 79.52 41.21
C GLU A 329 -13.66 80.65 41.12
N GLU A 330 -14.96 80.32 41.01
CA GLU A 330 -16.11 81.26 41.07
C GLU A 330 -16.76 81.30 42.48
#